data_AF-A0A6B1FZ92-F1
#
_entry.id   AF-A0A6B1FZ92-F1
#
_cell.length_a   1.000
_cell.length_b   1.000
_cell.length_c   1.000
_cell.angle_alpha   90.00
_cell.angle_beta   90.00
_cell.angle_gamma   90.00
#
_symmetry.space_group_name_H-M   'P 1'
#
loop_
_entity.id
_entity.type
_entity.pdbx_description
1 polymer ?
#
loop_
_entity_poly.entity_id
_entity_poly.type
_entity_poly.pdbx_seq_one_letter_code
_entity_poly.pdbx_strand_id
1 'polypeptide(L)'
;MSKLIPVFLTPIFWWRWNCGSRLLYVYLTIGMLVSPALRAGWGLTGELDGRGLFGALRIYNAQWNFNSGLFRWLEKWLQSMGIADSMAQAQEISYFLMFLLLFEVWRQFRYFKTDLRAALRWLAVPLGGYLLLATTVHPWYLLALMPFLPILAPGDDEPKRLWLWPLPWLWLSGFVALSYVTYIDPENLLDLDWVRLVEWLPTLFLLGIALFWGLRKQRRLRPLPS
;
A
#
# COMPACT_ATOMS: atom_id res chain seq x y z
N MET A 1 -4.75 5.99 -7.66
CA MET A 1 -5.37 4.98 -6.79
C MET A 1 -5.34 5.28 -5.28
N SER A 2 -4.51 6.21 -4.77
CA SER A 2 -4.44 6.53 -3.32
C SER A 2 -5.78 6.90 -2.67
N LYS A 3 -6.75 7.40 -3.45
CA LYS A 3 -8.09 7.75 -2.98
C LYS A 3 -8.87 6.58 -2.38
N LEU A 4 -8.50 5.32 -2.69
CA LEU A 4 -9.14 4.12 -2.14
C LEU A 4 -8.46 3.57 -0.87
N ILE A 5 -7.30 4.11 -0.47
CA ILE A 5 -6.60 3.70 0.76
C ILE A 5 -7.53 3.71 1.99
N PRO A 6 -8.38 4.73 2.22
CA PRO A 6 -9.31 4.73 3.34
C PRO A 6 -10.32 3.57 3.31
N VAL A 7 -10.75 3.16 2.11
CA VAL A 7 -11.66 2.03 1.93
C VAL A 7 -10.98 0.72 2.36
N PHE A 8 -9.70 0.54 2.03
CA PHE A 8 -8.93 -0.63 2.45
C PHE A 8 -8.76 -0.75 3.97
N LEU A 9 -8.74 0.37 4.69
CA LEU A 9 -8.63 0.39 6.16
C LEU A 9 -9.98 0.21 6.86
N THR A 10 -11.09 0.38 6.14
CA THR A 10 -12.44 0.34 6.74
C THR A 10 -12.75 -0.99 7.43
N PRO A 11 -12.44 -2.18 6.86
CA PRO A 11 -12.68 -3.47 7.54
C PRO A 11 -11.96 -3.62 8.88
N ILE A 12 -10.81 -2.97 9.04
CA ILE A 12 -10.01 -2.99 10.28
C ILE A 12 -10.75 -2.22 11.39
N PHE A 13 -11.32 -1.07 11.06
CA PHE A 13 -12.01 -0.19 12.02
C PHE A 13 -13.51 -0.43 12.17
N TRP A 14 -14.11 -1.15 11.23
CA TRP A 14 -15.55 -1.38 11.17
C TRP A 14 -16.17 -1.78 12.52
N TRP A 15 -15.47 -2.66 13.23
CA TRP A 15 -15.90 -3.21 14.52
C TRP A 15 -15.78 -2.22 15.69
N ARG A 16 -14.90 -1.22 15.57
CA ARG A 16 -14.69 -0.18 16.59
C ARG A 16 -15.66 0.99 16.44
N TRP A 17 -16.32 1.12 15.30
CA TRP A 17 -17.31 2.18 15.08
C TRP A 17 -18.63 1.86 15.75
N ASN A 18 -19.30 2.88 16.28
CA ASN A 18 -20.69 2.74 16.72
C ASN A 18 -21.61 2.52 15.50
N CYS A 19 -22.83 2.04 15.74
CA CYS A 19 -23.77 1.72 14.65
C CYS A 19 -24.09 2.93 13.77
N GLY A 20 -24.25 4.12 14.37
CA GLY A 20 -24.53 5.36 13.65
C GLY A 20 -23.41 5.74 12.66
N SER A 21 -22.15 5.65 13.07
CA SER A 21 -20.99 5.90 12.21
C SER A 21 -20.88 4.89 11.07
N ARG A 22 -21.20 3.61 11.32
CA ARG A 22 -21.24 2.58 10.26
C ARG A 22 -22.32 2.89 9.23
N LEU A 23 -23.53 3.21 9.68
CA LEU A 23 -24.65 3.57 8.79
C LEU A 23 -24.34 4.83 7.99
N LEU A 24 -23.80 5.86 8.64
CA LEU A 24 -23.41 7.10 7.96
C LEU A 24 -22.33 6.84 6.90
N TYR A 25 -21.29 6.06 7.22
CA TYR A 25 -20.25 5.72 6.25
C TYR A 25 -20.82 4.95 5.04
N VAL A 26 -21.66 3.94 5.27
CA VAL A 26 -22.31 3.19 4.20
C VAL A 26 -23.18 4.11 3.35
N TYR A 27 -24.01 4.95 3.99
CA TYR A 27 -24.88 5.89 3.30
C TYR A 27 -24.09 6.87 2.44
N LEU A 28 -23.04 7.48 2.97
CA LEU A 28 -22.19 8.41 2.23
C LEU A 28 -21.48 7.71 1.07
N THR A 29 -20.93 6.51 1.30
CA THR A 29 -20.22 5.75 0.27
C THR A 29 -21.17 5.32 -0.85
N ILE A 30 -22.31 4.73 -0.52
CA ILE A 30 -23.33 4.32 -1.49
C ILE A 30 -23.86 5.55 -2.23
N GLY A 31 -24.20 6.63 -1.51
CA GLY A 31 -24.71 7.86 -2.12
C GLY A 31 -23.72 8.48 -3.11
N MET A 32 -22.44 8.54 -2.75
CA MET A 32 -21.37 9.04 -3.61
C MET A 32 -21.08 8.15 -4.82
N LEU A 33 -21.29 6.83 -4.72
CA LEU A 33 -21.02 5.90 -5.83
C LEU A 33 -22.24 5.69 -6.74
N VAL A 34 -23.41 5.43 -6.16
CA VAL A 34 -24.62 5.05 -6.91
C VAL A 34 -25.17 6.22 -7.72
N SER A 35 -25.20 7.44 -7.16
CA SER A 35 -25.78 8.58 -7.87
C SER A 35 -25.07 8.88 -9.21
N PRO A 36 -23.72 8.97 -9.25
CA PRO A 36 -22.99 9.06 -10.51
C PRO A 36 -23.12 7.81 -11.38
N ALA A 37 -23.07 6.60 -10.78
CA ALA A 37 -23.13 5.35 -11.54
C ALA A 37 -24.48 5.14 -12.25
N LEU A 38 -25.60 5.58 -11.68
CA LEU A 38 -26.91 5.51 -12.33
C LEU A 38 -26.99 6.39 -13.59
N ARG A 39 -26.22 7.47 -13.65
CA ARG A 39 -26.20 8.39 -14.80
C ARG A 39 -25.16 8.02 -15.84
N ALA A 40 -23.95 7.72 -15.41
CA ALA A 40 -22.81 7.45 -16.30
C ALA A 40 -22.59 5.96 -16.59
N GLY A 41 -23.28 5.07 -15.88
CA GLY A 41 -22.98 3.64 -15.83
C GLY A 41 -21.86 3.31 -14.84
N TRP A 42 -21.72 2.01 -14.51
CA TRP A 42 -20.67 1.54 -13.61
C TRP A 42 -19.28 1.54 -14.27
N GLY A 43 -19.19 1.29 -15.58
CA GLY A 43 -17.90 1.21 -16.29
C GLY A 43 -17.02 0.05 -15.85
N LEU A 44 -17.60 -1.08 -15.42
CA LEU A 44 -16.87 -2.26 -14.94
C LEU A 44 -16.45 -3.22 -16.06
N THR A 45 -17.13 -3.19 -17.20
CA THR A 45 -16.92 -4.09 -18.36
C THR A 45 -16.98 -3.31 -19.67
N GLY A 46 -16.58 -3.94 -20.77
CA GLY A 46 -16.58 -3.32 -22.11
C GLY A 46 -15.24 -2.68 -22.49
N GLU A 47 -15.26 -1.81 -23.50
CA GLU A 47 -14.07 -1.12 -24.01
C GLU A 47 -13.40 -0.23 -22.94
N LEU A 48 -12.11 0.02 -23.10
CA LEU A 48 -11.31 0.91 -22.25
C LEU A 48 -11.45 2.38 -22.72
N ASP A 49 -12.70 2.86 -22.81
CA ASP A 49 -13.04 4.21 -23.32
C ASP A 49 -13.19 5.26 -22.20
N GLY A 50 -13.07 4.83 -20.94
CA GLY A 50 -13.12 5.70 -19.77
C GLY A 50 -14.54 6.01 -19.29
N ARG A 51 -15.58 5.47 -19.94
CA ARG A 51 -16.97 5.72 -19.56
C ARG A 51 -17.39 5.01 -18.28
N GLY A 52 -18.33 5.63 -17.58
CA GLY A 52 -18.83 5.15 -16.29
C GLY A 52 -17.91 5.45 -15.11
N LEU A 53 -18.43 5.24 -13.91
CA LEU A 53 -17.76 5.60 -12.65
C LEU A 53 -16.36 5.00 -12.53
N PHE A 54 -16.18 3.76 -12.97
CA PHE A 54 -14.93 3.02 -12.89
C PHE A 54 -14.17 2.91 -14.22
N GLY A 55 -14.65 3.53 -15.32
CA GLY A 55 -14.01 3.43 -16.63
C GLY A 55 -12.59 3.98 -16.63
N ALA A 56 -12.38 5.19 -16.08
CA ALA A 56 -11.05 5.76 -15.94
C ALA A 56 -10.13 4.92 -15.02
N LEU A 57 -10.69 4.26 -14.01
CA LEU A 57 -9.92 3.36 -13.14
C LEU A 57 -9.47 2.10 -13.89
N ARG A 58 -10.29 1.57 -14.80
CA ARG A 58 -9.91 0.44 -15.66
C ARG A 58 -8.79 0.80 -16.62
N ILE A 59 -8.88 1.97 -17.29
CA ILE A 59 -7.78 2.48 -18.13
C ILE A 59 -6.50 2.60 -17.30
N TYR A 60 -6.61 3.24 -16.13
CA TYR A 60 -5.47 3.43 -15.24
C TYR A 60 -4.84 2.09 -14.83
N ASN A 61 -5.64 1.11 -14.41
CA ASN A 61 -5.12 -0.20 -14.01
C ASN A 61 -4.53 -1.01 -15.18
N ALA A 62 -5.05 -0.82 -16.40
CA ALA A 62 -4.61 -1.54 -17.58
C ALA A 62 -3.33 -0.94 -18.20
N GLN A 63 -3.17 0.38 -18.12
CA GLN A 63 -2.13 1.10 -18.87
C GLN A 63 -1.05 1.72 -17.98
N TRP A 64 -1.36 2.07 -16.73
CA TRP A 64 -0.42 2.78 -15.85
C TRP A 64 0.39 1.81 -14.99
N ASN A 65 1.64 1.61 -15.40
CA ASN A 65 2.70 0.99 -14.61
C ASN A 65 3.83 2.01 -14.45
N PHE A 66 3.85 2.73 -13.32
CA PHE A 66 4.82 3.80 -13.09
C PHE A 66 5.45 3.73 -11.70
N ASN A 67 6.78 3.69 -11.62
CA ASN A 67 7.49 3.60 -10.36
C ASN A 67 7.00 2.46 -9.44
N SER A 68 6.84 1.28 -10.00
CA SER A 68 6.44 0.10 -9.24
C SER A 68 7.68 -0.65 -8.74
N GLY A 69 7.79 -0.83 -7.42
CA GLY A 69 8.90 -1.52 -6.76
C GLY A 69 8.85 -3.04 -6.95
N LEU A 70 8.37 -3.76 -5.93
CA LEU A 70 8.33 -5.23 -5.96
C LEU A 70 7.43 -5.75 -7.09
N PHE A 71 6.36 -5.04 -7.44
CA PHE A 71 5.47 -5.43 -8.52
C PHE A 71 6.21 -5.57 -9.86
N ARG A 72 7.08 -4.62 -10.24
CA ARG A 72 7.83 -4.71 -11.51
C ARG A 72 8.80 -5.88 -11.51
N TRP A 73 9.45 -6.15 -10.39
CA TRP A 73 10.36 -7.28 -10.30
C TRP A 73 9.62 -8.61 -10.35
N LEU A 74 8.44 -8.70 -9.73
CA LEU A 74 7.55 -9.85 -9.83
C LEU A 74 7.10 -10.06 -11.29
N GLU A 75 6.65 -9.02 -11.97
CA GLU A 75 6.26 -9.05 -13.39
C GLU A 75 7.43 -9.52 -14.28
N LYS A 76 8.62 -8.92 -14.15
CA LYS A 76 9.82 -9.33 -14.91
C LYS A 76 10.22 -10.78 -14.61
N TRP A 77 10.09 -11.22 -13.36
CA TRP A 77 10.38 -12.60 -12.96
C TRP A 77 9.38 -13.59 -13.58
N LEU A 78 8.08 -13.30 -13.55
CA LEU A 78 7.05 -14.11 -14.22
C LEU A 78 7.24 -14.14 -15.74
N GLN A 79 7.59 -13.01 -16.34
CA GLN A 79 7.92 -12.92 -17.76
C GLN A 79 9.12 -13.81 -18.10
N SER A 80 10.16 -13.85 -17.25
CA SER A 80 11.33 -14.71 -17.44
C SER A 80 11.01 -16.21 -17.38
N MET A 81 9.87 -16.60 -16.80
CA MET A 81 9.35 -17.97 -16.80
C MET A 81 8.49 -18.31 -18.03
N GLY A 82 8.27 -17.35 -18.93
CA GLY A 82 7.40 -17.55 -20.10
C GLY A 82 5.90 -17.47 -19.80
N ILE A 83 5.49 -16.85 -18.69
CA ILE A 83 4.07 -16.59 -18.42
C ILE A 83 3.57 -15.52 -19.40
N ALA A 84 2.59 -15.88 -20.24
CA ALA A 84 2.10 -15.04 -21.33
C ALA A 84 1.46 -13.71 -20.87
N ASP A 85 0.72 -13.74 -19.75
CA ASP A 85 0.13 -12.55 -19.11
C ASP A 85 0.76 -12.30 -17.74
N SER A 86 2.07 -12.05 -17.74
CA SER A 86 2.85 -11.83 -16.51
C SER A 86 2.34 -10.64 -15.69
N MET A 87 1.77 -9.62 -16.34
CA MET A 87 1.23 -8.43 -15.68
C MET A 87 -0.05 -8.75 -14.91
N ALA A 88 -1.05 -9.38 -15.55
CA ALA A 88 -2.28 -9.76 -14.84
C ALA A 88 -1.97 -10.72 -13.69
N GLN A 89 -1.08 -11.69 -13.93
CA GLN A 89 -0.68 -12.65 -12.90
C GLN A 89 0.04 -11.95 -11.71
N ALA A 90 0.90 -10.97 -11.98
CA ALA A 90 1.53 -10.16 -10.93
C ALA A 90 0.50 -9.36 -10.13
N GLN A 91 -0.53 -8.81 -10.80
CA GLN A 91 -1.61 -8.07 -10.13
C GLN A 91 -2.41 -8.98 -9.18
N GLU A 92 -2.78 -10.17 -9.63
CA GLU A 92 -3.47 -11.17 -8.80
C GLU A 92 -2.65 -11.56 -7.58
N ILE A 93 -1.36 -11.84 -7.76
CA ILE A 93 -0.45 -12.15 -6.65
C ILE A 93 -0.36 -10.96 -5.69
N SER A 94 -0.21 -9.72 -6.18
CA SER A 94 -0.20 -8.52 -5.34
C SER A 94 -1.50 -8.35 -4.56
N TYR A 95 -2.66 -8.57 -5.17
CA TYR A 95 -3.96 -8.50 -4.49
C TYR A 95 -4.09 -9.58 -3.42
N PHE A 96 -3.65 -10.80 -3.71
CA PHE A 96 -3.65 -11.89 -2.74
C PHE A 96 -2.73 -11.60 -1.55
N LEU A 97 -1.50 -11.13 -1.80
CA LEU A 97 -0.56 -10.73 -0.75
C LEU A 97 -1.11 -9.58 0.10
N MET A 98 -1.73 -8.58 -0.53
CA MET A 98 -2.37 -7.48 0.17
C MET A 98 -3.56 -7.95 1.03
N PHE A 99 -4.36 -8.90 0.53
CA PHE A 99 -5.44 -9.52 1.29
C PHE A 99 -4.90 -10.25 2.53
N LEU A 100 -3.85 -11.06 2.39
CA LEU A 100 -3.22 -11.74 3.53
C LEU A 100 -2.68 -10.76 4.56
N LEU A 101 -2.07 -9.66 4.11
CA LEU A 101 -1.57 -8.61 4.98
C LEU A 101 -2.71 -7.92 5.76
N LEU A 102 -3.79 -7.55 5.08
CA LEU A 102 -4.97 -6.95 5.71
C LEU A 102 -5.63 -7.91 6.70
N PHE A 103 -5.71 -9.19 6.34
CA PHE A 103 -6.23 -10.23 7.22
C PHE A 103 -5.39 -10.37 8.49
N GLU A 104 -4.06 -10.41 8.37
CA GLU A 104 -3.17 -10.48 9.52
C GLU A 104 -3.29 -9.24 10.41
N VAL A 105 -3.33 -8.03 9.83
CA VAL A 105 -3.53 -6.79 10.58
C VAL A 105 -4.89 -6.82 11.29
N TRP A 106 -5.97 -7.20 10.59
CA TRP A 106 -7.30 -7.36 11.19
C TRP A 106 -7.28 -8.36 12.36
N ARG A 107 -6.62 -9.51 12.19
CA ARG A 107 -6.44 -10.53 13.22
C ARG A 107 -5.76 -9.94 14.44
N GLN A 108 -4.63 -9.24 14.26
CA GLN A 108 -3.90 -8.59 15.35
C GLN A 108 -4.79 -7.58 16.11
N PHE A 109 -5.56 -6.77 15.39
CA PHE A 109 -6.50 -5.82 15.98
C PHE A 109 -7.66 -6.46 16.73
N ARG A 110 -8.09 -7.67 16.33
CA ARG A 110 -9.20 -8.39 16.99
C ARG A 110 -8.77 -9.10 18.26
N TYR A 111 -7.57 -9.69 18.29
CA TYR A 111 -7.13 -10.51 19.41
C TYR A 111 -6.33 -9.74 20.47
N PHE A 112 -5.68 -8.63 20.11
CA PHE A 112 -4.85 -7.87 21.04
C PHE A 112 -5.47 -6.51 21.39
N LYS A 113 -5.56 -6.23 22.70
CA LYS A 113 -5.84 -4.87 23.18
C LYS A 113 -4.66 -3.99 22.78
N THR A 114 -4.91 -3.11 21.83
CA THR A 114 -3.95 -2.15 21.28
C THR A 114 -4.32 -0.77 21.78
N ASP A 115 -3.33 -0.04 22.30
CA ASP A 115 -3.47 1.39 22.55
C ASP A 115 -3.60 2.14 21.21
N LEU A 116 -3.99 3.43 21.28
CA LEU A 116 -4.20 4.24 20.09
C LEU A 116 -2.92 4.35 19.25
N ARG A 117 -1.76 4.48 19.89
CA ARG A 117 -0.48 4.61 19.19
C ARG A 117 -0.11 3.33 18.45
N ALA A 118 -0.20 2.15 19.09
CA ALA A 118 0.05 0.90 18.39
C ALA A 118 -0.98 0.64 17.29
N ALA A 119 -2.25 0.99 17.50
CA ALA A 119 -3.26 0.91 16.45
C ALA A 119 -2.87 1.73 15.22
N LEU A 120 -2.49 3.01 15.41
CA LEU A 120 -2.08 3.86 14.30
C LEU A 120 -0.79 3.36 13.62
N ARG A 121 0.17 2.78 14.37
CA ARG A 121 1.35 2.13 13.79
C ARG A 121 1.00 0.91 12.95
N TRP A 122 0.04 0.10 13.38
CA TRP A 122 -0.45 -1.03 12.61
C TRP A 122 -1.14 -0.61 11.31
N LEU A 123 -1.68 0.62 11.21
CA LEU A 123 -2.21 1.13 9.94
C LEU A 123 -1.14 1.47 8.92
N ALA A 124 0.08 1.77 9.35
CA ALA A 124 1.17 1.98 8.42
C ALA A 124 1.61 0.68 7.73
N VAL A 125 1.33 -0.49 8.33
CA VAL A 125 1.66 -1.79 7.75
C VAL A 125 0.94 -2.04 6.42
N PRO A 126 -0.41 -2.01 6.33
CA PRO A 126 -1.09 -2.17 5.05
C PRO A 126 -0.78 -1.04 4.08
N LEU A 127 -0.55 0.19 4.56
CA LEU A 127 -0.14 1.29 3.68
C LEU A 127 1.23 1.06 3.05
N GLY A 128 2.20 0.60 3.85
CA GLY A 128 3.52 0.20 3.37
C GLY A 128 3.45 -1.01 2.42
N GLY A 129 2.63 -2.01 2.74
CA GLY A 129 2.37 -3.14 1.86
C GLY A 129 1.76 -2.74 0.52
N TYR A 130 0.80 -1.82 0.55
CA TYR A 130 0.22 -1.23 -0.67
C TYR A 130 1.29 -0.53 -1.51
N LEU A 131 2.16 0.30 -0.89
CA LEU A 131 3.23 0.97 -1.63
C LEU A 131 4.20 -0.02 -2.29
N LEU A 132 4.54 -1.10 -1.60
CA LEU A 132 5.44 -2.14 -2.13
C LEU A 132 4.83 -2.91 -3.31
N LEU A 133 3.53 -3.17 -3.25
CA LEU A 133 2.81 -4.06 -4.19
C LEU A 133 2.04 -3.31 -5.28
N ALA A 134 1.93 -1.99 -5.20
CA ALA A 134 1.21 -1.19 -6.17
C ALA A 134 1.89 -1.21 -7.55
N THR A 135 1.05 -1.29 -8.59
CA THR A 135 1.44 -1.13 -10.00
C THR A 135 1.93 0.28 -10.31
N THR A 136 1.54 1.26 -9.48
CA THR A 136 2.02 2.63 -9.61
C THR A 136 2.20 3.28 -8.26
N VAL A 137 3.35 3.93 -8.04
CA VAL A 137 3.62 4.73 -6.85
C VAL A 137 3.91 6.17 -7.26
N HIS A 138 2.99 7.08 -6.92
CA HIS A 138 3.23 8.51 -7.11
C HIS A 138 3.86 9.11 -5.86
N PRO A 139 4.77 10.07 -5.98
CA PRO A 139 5.37 10.74 -4.82
C PRO A 139 4.39 11.32 -3.81
N TRP A 140 3.25 11.86 -4.26
CA TRP A 140 2.22 12.37 -3.35
C TRP A 140 1.53 11.28 -2.52
N TYR A 141 1.68 9.99 -2.85
CA TYR A 141 1.19 8.91 -1.98
C TYR A 141 1.93 8.90 -0.64
N LEU A 142 3.18 9.36 -0.61
CA LEU A 142 3.99 9.46 0.60
C LEU A 142 3.63 10.68 1.46
N LEU A 143 2.97 11.69 0.88
CA LEU A 143 2.38 12.78 1.67
C LEU A 143 1.34 12.25 2.65
N ALA A 144 0.62 11.16 2.31
CA ALA A 144 -0.29 10.51 3.23
C ALA A 144 0.43 9.80 4.39
N LEU A 145 1.72 9.44 4.23
CA LEU A 145 2.55 8.85 5.27
C LEU A 145 3.21 9.89 6.18
N MET A 146 3.47 11.11 5.70
CA MET A 146 4.14 12.15 6.49
C MET A 146 3.46 12.43 7.85
N PRO A 147 2.12 12.56 7.94
CA PRO A 147 1.43 12.71 9.22
C PRO A 147 1.58 11.51 10.17
N PHE A 148 1.88 10.32 9.64
CA PHE A 148 2.11 9.12 10.44
C PHE A 148 3.54 9.03 10.97
N LEU A 149 4.51 9.77 10.42
CA LEU A 149 5.91 9.69 10.85
C LEU A 149 6.11 9.95 12.35
N PRO A 150 5.50 10.98 12.97
CA PRO A 150 5.63 11.19 14.42
C PRO A 150 5.04 10.03 15.24
N ILE A 151 4.03 9.36 14.70
CA ILE A 151 3.37 8.21 15.34
C ILE A 151 4.24 6.95 15.21
N LEU A 152 4.89 6.77 14.06
CA LEU A 152 5.81 5.67 13.77
C LEU A 152 7.14 5.80 14.53
N ALA A 153 7.60 7.02 14.77
CA ALA A 153 8.77 7.28 15.58
C ALA A 153 8.57 6.73 17.01
N PRO A 154 9.62 6.19 17.67
CA PRO A 154 9.57 5.83 19.07
C PRO A 154 9.28 7.05 19.97
N GLY A 155 8.54 6.84 21.05
CA GLY A 155 8.43 7.80 22.14
C GLY A 155 9.66 7.80 23.04
N ASP A 156 9.67 8.69 24.02
CA ASP A 156 10.80 8.88 24.94
C ASP A 156 11.10 7.62 25.77
N ASP A 157 10.06 6.89 26.17
CA ASP A 157 10.17 5.63 26.92
C ASP A 157 10.43 4.39 26.04
N GLU A 158 10.50 4.57 24.72
CA GLU A 158 10.63 3.48 23.78
C GLU A 158 12.09 3.32 23.28
N PRO A 159 12.54 2.09 23.02
CA PRO A 159 13.91 1.87 22.61
C PRO A 159 14.18 2.49 21.23
N LYS A 160 15.23 3.31 21.13
CA LYS A 160 15.63 4.05 19.91
C LYS A 160 15.70 3.19 18.64
N ARG A 161 16.01 1.89 18.76
CA ARG A 161 15.99 0.93 17.62
C ARG A 161 14.65 0.84 16.88
N LEU A 162 13.53 1.27 17.47
CA LEU A 162 12.24 1.29 16.77
C LEU A 162 12.19 2.31 15.63
N TRP A 163 13.15 3.25 15.56
CA TRP A 163 13.39 4.07 14.38
C TRP A 163 13.64 3.25 13.10
N LEU A 164 14.04 1.98 13.20
CA LEU A 164 14.15 1.09 12.05
C LEU A 164 12.83 0.92 11.27
N TRP A 165 11.67 1.09 11.89
CA TRP A 165 10.37 0.95 11.23
C TRP A 165 9.99 2.11 10.30
N PRO A 166 10.14 3.40 10.69
CA PRO A 166 9.90 4.52 9.80
C PRO A 166 11.01 4.75 8.76
N LEU A 167 12.24 4.29 9.00
CA LEU A 167 13.40 4.56 8.13
C LEU A 167 13.21 4.20 6.64
N PRO A 168 12.66 3.02 6.27
CA PRO A 168 12.38 2.70 4.87
C PRO A 168 11.49 3.75 4.20
N TRP A 169 10.48 4.22 4.91
CA TRP A 169 9.51 5.19 4.40
C TRP A 169 10.08 6.60 4.33
N LEU A 170 10.97 6.97 5.26
CA LEU A 170 11.72 8.22 5.21
C LEU A 170 12.65 8.26 4.00
N TRP A 171 13.38 7.17 3.74
CA TRP A 171 14.19 7.03 2.54
C TRP A 171 13.33 7.18 1.28
N LEU A 172 12.29 6.36 1.15
CA LEU A 172 11.42 6.40 -0.01
C LEU A 172 10.82 7.80 -0.19
N SER A 173 10.43 8.49 0.88
CA SER A 173 9.89 9.86 0.82
C SER A 173 10.88 10.89 0.26
N GLY A 174 12.16 10.75 0.56
CA GLY A 174 13.19 11.65 0.02
C GLY A 174 13.54 11.38 -1.45
N PHE A 175 13.43 10.12 -1.89
CA PHE A 175 13.97 9.71 -3.19
C PHE A 175 12.90 9.40 -4.26
N VAL A 176 11.64 9.16 -3.88
CA VAL A 176 10.56 8.81 -4.84
C VAL A 176 10.35 9.87 -5.93
N ALA A 177 10.72 11.12 -5.66
CA ALA A 177 10.61 12.22 -6.62
C ALA A 177 11.55 12.02 -7.83
N LEU A 178 12.59 11.19 -7.71
CA LEU A 178 13.46 10.85 -8.82
C LEU A 178 12.71 10.12 -9.95
N SER A 179 11.60 9.45 -9.66
CA SER A 179 10.73 8.90 -10.71
C SER A 179 10.24 9.95 -11.71
N TYR A 180 10.16 11.24 -11.33
CA TYR A 180 9.83 12.33 -12.26
C TYR A 180 10.94 12.66 -13.26
N VAL A 181 12.15 12.14 -13.08
CA VAL A 181 13.22 12.26 -14.07
C VAL A 181 12.81 11.64 -15.41
N THR A 182 11.85 10.70 -15.43
CA THR A 182 11.27 10.19 -16.69
C THR A 182 10.70 11.30 -17.58
N TYR A 183 10.21 12.41 -17.00
CA TYR A 183 9.60 13.51 -17.77
C TYR A 183 10.62 14.46 -18.38
N ILE A 184 11.92 14.27 -18.13
CA ILE A 184 12.97 15.04 -18.81
C ILE A 184 13.00 14.69 -20.29
N ASP A 185 12.74 13.42 -20.63
CA ASP A 185 12.63 12.93 -21.99
C ASP A 185 11.18 12.48 -22.25
N PRO A 186 10.32 13.34 -22.80
CA PRO A 186 8.93 13.00 -23.07
C PRO A 186 8.78 11.88 -24.13
N GLU A 187 9.82 11.59 -24.91
CA GLU A 187 9.83 10.49 -25.88
C GLU A 187 10.10 9.14 -25.21
N ASN A 188 10.63 9.14 -23.98
CA ASN A 188 10.98 7.96 -23.21
C ASN A 188 10.33 7.94 -21.82
N LEU A 189 9.01 7.73 -21.80
CA LEU A 189 8.21 7.57 -20.57
C LEU A 189 8.47 6.24 -19.83
N LEU A 190 9.55 5.52 -20.16
CA LEU A 190 9.92 4.30 -19.46
C LEU A 190 10.59 4.67 -18.13
N ASP A 191 10.19 3.95 -17.08
CA ASP A 191 10.90 3.98 -15.80
C ASP A 191 12.39 3.69 -16.01
N LEU A 192 13.25 4.63 -15.60
CA LEU A 192 14.70 4.45 -15.60
C LEU A 192 15.10 3.41 -14.54
N ASP A 193 15.73 2.32 -14.96
CA ASP A 193 16.07 1.22 -14.05
C ASP A 193 16.96 1.66 -12.87
N TRP A 194 17.87 2.62 -13.08
CA TRP A 194 18.72 3.14 -12.00
C TRP A 194 17.92 3.92 -10.95
N VAL A 195 16.89 4.68 -11.36
CA VAL A 195 16.00 5.40 -10.43
C VAL A 195 15.31 4.38 -9.54
N ARG A 196 14.77 3.30 -10.14
CA ARG A 196 14.12 2.22 -9.38
C ARG A 196 15.09 1.58 -8.37
N LEU A 197 16.35 1.36 -8.75
CA LEU A 197 17.35 0.81 -7.83
C LEU A 197 17.61 1.75 -6.64
N VAL A 198 17.76 3.06 -6.88
CA VAL A 198 17.99 4.07 -5.83
C VAL A 198 16.79 4.18 -4.89
N GLU A 199 15.57 4.14 -5.42
CA GLU A 199 14.36 4.26 -4.62
C GLU A 199 14.07 2.98 -3.81
N TRP A 200 14.11 1.81 -4.46
CA TRP A 200 13.57 0.59 -3.88
C TRP A 200 14.61 -0.30 -3.19
N LEU A 201 15.85 -0.37 -3.67
CA LEU A 201 16.85 -1.26 -3.07
C LEU A 201 17.17 -0.86 -1.62
N PRO A 202 17.45 0.41 -1.29
CA PRO A 202 17.68 0.81 0.11
C PRO A 202 16.41 0.70 0.96
N THR A 203 15.25 1.04 0.40
CA THR A 203 13.95 0.87 1.08
C THR A 203 13.74 -0.57 1.52
N LEU A 204 13.94 -1.54 0.62
CA LEU A 204 13.77 -2.95 0.90
C LEU A 204 14.84 -3.50 1.83
N PHE A 205 16.09 -3.03 1.71
CA PHE A 205 17.17 -3.39 2.62
C PHE A 205 16.86 -2.95 4.06
N LEU A 206 16.46 -1.68 4.24
CA LEU A 206 16.07 -1.13 5.54
C LEU A 206 14.84 -1.87 6.11
N LEU A 207 13.86 -2.20 5.25
CA LEU A 207 12.69 -2.97 5.66
C LEU A 207 13.08 -4.38 6.10
N GLY A 208 13.98 -5.04 5.38
CA GLY A 208 14.53 -6.35 5.75
C GLY A 208 15.22 -6.32 7.11
N ILE A 209 16.02 -5.28 7.39
CA ILE A 209 16.62 -5.06 8.71
C ILE A 209 15.53 -4.90 9.77
N ALA A 210 14.55 -4.02 9.54
CA ALA A 210 13.46 -3.77 10.49
C ALA A 210 12.69 -5.05 10.85
N LEU A 211 12.34 -5.85 9.83
CA LEU A 211 11.65 -7.13 9.99
C LEU A 211 12.50 -8.15 10.74
N PHE A 212 13.77 -8.32 10.36
CA PHE A 212 14.69 -9.26 11.01
C PHE A 212 14.83 -8.98 12.51
N TRP A 213 15.00 -7.71 12.87
CA TRP A 213 15.09 -7.29 14.27
C TRP A 213 13.75 -7.42 15.01
N GLY A 214 12.63 -7.10 14.36
CA GLY A 214 11.29 -7.28 14.90
C GLY A 214 11.00 -8.74 15.27
N LEU A 215 11.30 -9.66 14.36
CA LEU A 215 11.09 -11.10 14.56
C LEU A 215 11.98 -11.68 15.67
N ARG A 216 13.25 -11.26 15.75
CA ARG A 216 14.16 -11.69 16.84
C ARG A 216 13.64 -11.29 18.23
N LYS A 217 13.00 -10.13 18.36
CA LYS A 217 12.45 -9.65 19.64
C LYS A 217 11.22 -10.47 20.07
N GLN A 218 10.32 -10.79 19.14
CA GLN A 218 9.13 -11.59 19.46
C GLN A 218 9.47 -12.99 19.98
N ARG A 219 10.53 -13.62 19.44
CA ARG A 219 10.98 -14.94 19.93
C ARG A 219 11.46 -14.91 21.38
N ARG A 220 12.06 -13.82 21.85
CA ARG A 220 12.52 -13.68 23.24
C ARG A 220 11.40 -13.39 24.23
N LEU A 221 10.23 -12.95 23.76
CA LEU A 221 9.10 -12.54 24.60
C LEU A 221 7.97 -13.59 24.64
N ARG A 222 8.05 -14.68 23.87
CA ARG A 222 7.12 -15.79 24.05
C ARG A 222 7.50 -16.54 25.33
N PRO A 223 6.62 -16.61 26.35
CA PRO A 223 6.85 -17.51 27.48
C PRO A 223 6.99 -18.93 26.95
N LEU A 224 7.93 -19.70 27.50
CA LEU A 224 8.05 -21.12 27.20
C LEU A 224 6.70 -21.79 27.52
N PRO A 225 6.19 -22.69 26.66
CA PRO A 225 5.01 -23.46 27.00
C PRO A 225 5.29 -24.21 28.31
N SER A 226 4.46 -23.93 29.31
CA SER A 226 4.42 -24.62 30.59
C SER A 226 3.95 -26.05 30.42
#